data_AF-A0A223ZRQ3-F1
#
_entry.id   AF-A0A223ZRQ3-F1
#
_cell.length_a   1.000
_cell.length_b   1.000
_cell.length_c   1.000
_cell.angle_alpha   90.00
_cell.angle_beta   90.00
_cell.angle_gamma   90.00
#
_symmetry.space_group_name_H-M   'P 1'
#
loop_
_entity.id
_entity.type
_entity.pdbx_description
1 polymer ?
#
loop_
_entity_poly.entity_id
_entity_poly.type
_entity_poly.pdbx_seq_one_letter_code
_entity_poly.pdbx_strand_id
1 'polypeptide(L)' 'MTITNLKINTQADLDNLMSEVKAESPNLFQFISDFINKKVSIEEVEAFLKMEHEIQQLYIKNYKART' A
#
# COMPACT_ATOMS: atom_id res chain seq x y z
N MET A 1 9.78 6.02 6.93
CA MET A 1 9.87 4.55 6.99
C MET A 1 10.76 4.11 5.84
N THR A 2 11.98 3.65 6.11
CA THR A 2 12.88 3.14 5.07
C THR A 2 12.69 1.62 5.03
N ILE A 3 11.71 1.16 4.24
CA ILE A 3 11.50 -0.28 4.04
C ILE A 3 12.55 -0.76 3.03
N THR A 4 13.67 -1.26 3.52
CA THR A 4 14.68 -1.92 2.67
C THR A 4 14.65 -3.42 2.92
N ASN A 5 14.33 -4.19 1.87
CA ASN A 5 14.29 -5.66 1.80
C ASN A 5 13.29 -6.37 2.72
N LEU A 6 12.02 -6.40 2.31
CA LEU A 6 11.04 -7.35 2.84
C LEU A 6 11.19 -8.69 2.12
N LYS A 7 11.71 -9.70 2.83
CA LYS A 7 11.52 -11.10 2.43
C LYS A 7 10.24 -11.61 3.05
N ILE A 8 9.16 -11.60 2.27
CA ILE A 8 7.89 -12.21 2.66
C ILE A 8 7.98 -13.68 2.25
N ASN A 9 8.26 -14.57 3.20
CA ASN A 9 8.39 -16.01 2.94
C ASN A 9 7.19 -16.79 3.45
N THR A 10 6.48 -16.25 4.44
CA THR A 10 5.31 -16.87 5.06
C THR A 10 4.13 -15.90 5.13
N GLN A 11 2.94 -16.46 5.33
CA GLN A 11 1.73 -15.64 5.56
C GLN A 11 1.87 -14.79 6.83
N ALA A 12 2.51 -15.32 7.88
CA ALA A 12 2.73 -14.59 9.12
C ALA A 12 3.64 -13.35 8.91
N ASP A 13 4.66 -13.45 8.04
CA ASP A 13 5.51 -12.30 7.69
C ASP A 13 4.68 -11.20 7.01
N LEU A 14 3.78 -11.59 6.10
CA LEU A 14 2.87 -10.66 5.45
C LEU A 14 1.90 -10.02 6.45
N ASP A 15 1.31 -10.80 7.34
CA ASP A 15 0.34 -10.32 8.32
C ASP A 15 0.98 -9.33 9.33
N ASN A 16 2.22 -9.61 9.74
CA ASN A 16 3.00 -8.71 10.59
C ASN A 16 3.29 -7.39 9.87
N LEU A 17 3.78 -7.45 8.63
CA LEU A 17 4.01 -6.26 7.82
C LEU A 17 2.73 -5.45 7.62
N MET A 18 1.62 -6.10 7.28
CA MET A 18 0.35 -5.41 7.08
C MET A 18 -0.15 -4.76 8.38
N SER A 19 0.13 -5.36 9.54
CA SER A 19 -0.18 -4.77 10.85
C SER A 19 0.66 -3.53 11.14
N GLU A 20 1.96 -3.56 10.83
CA GLU A 20 2.86 -2.40 10.95
C GLU A 20 2.43 -1.26 10.01
N VAL A 21 2.18 -1.58 8.74
CA VAL A 21 1.70 -0.59 7.75
C VAL A 21 0.36 0.01 8.18
N LYS A 22 -0.55 -0.79 8.75
CA LYS A 22 -1.83 -0.28 9.27
C LYS A 22 -1.63 0.71 10.42
N ALA A 23 -0.67 0.46 11.30
CA ALA A 23 -0.39 1.32 12.45
C ALA A 23 0.29 2.62 12.03
N GLU A 24 1.25 2.57 11.11
CA GLU A 24 2.03 3.74 10.68
C GLU A 24 1.36 4.55 9.56
N SER A 25 0.66 3.88 8.65
CA SER A 25 0.09 4.47 7.44
C SER A 25 -1.25 3.80 7.05
N PRO A 26 -2.34 4.12 7.76
CA PRO A 26 -3.64 3.47 7.56
C PRO A 26 -4.19 3.62 6.14
N ASN A 27 -3.87 4.73 5.45
CA ASN A 27 -4.30 4.93 4.07
C ASN A 27 -3.52 4.06 3.08
N LEU A 28 -2.22 3.83 3.31
CA LEU A 28 -1.43 2.89 2.51
C LEU A 28 -1.93 1.46 2.71
N PHE A 29 -2.22 1.08 3.96
CA PHE A 29 -2.86 -0.18 4.27
C PHE A 29 -4.16 -0.36 3.49
N GLN A 30 -5.03 0.68 3.49
CA GLN A 30 -6.29 0.63 2.77
C GLN A 30 -6.09 0.49 1.26
N PHE A 31 -5.11 1.21 0.67
CA PHE A 31 -4.77 1.09 -0.75
C PHE A 31 -4.33 -0.31 -1.14
N ILE A 32 -3.45 -0.93 -0.34
CA ILE A 32 -2.99 -2.31 -0.57
C ILE A 32 -4.15 -3.30 -0.39
N SER A 33 -4.98 -3.10 0.64
CA SER A 33 -6.16 -3.94 0.88
C SER A 33 -7.14 -3.88 -0.29
N ASP A 34 -7.39 -2.69 -0.82
CA ASP A 34 -8.29 -2.48 -1.96
C ASP A 34 -7.70 -3.05 -3.26
N PHE A 35 -6.38 -3.02 -3.44
CA PHE A 35 -5.72 -3.73 -4.54
C PHE A 35 -5.88 -5.25 -4.45
N ILE A 36 -5.61 -5.85 -3.29
CA ILE A 36 -5.78 -7.30 -3.07
C ILE A 36 -7.24 -7.71 -3.31
N ASN A 37 -8.19 -6.88 -2.89
CA ASN A 37 -9.62 -7.08 -3.10
C ASN A 37 -10.12 -6.67 -4.49
N LYS A 38 -9.23 -6.39 -5.45
CA LYS A 38 -9.53 -6.05 -6.85
C LYS A 38 -10.38 -4.77 -7.04
N LYS A 39 -10.35 -3.86 -6.07
CA LYS A 39 -11.01 -2.53 -6.13
C LYS A 39 -10.09 -1.44 -6.68
N VAL A 40 -8.79 -1.68 -6.62
CA VAL A 40 -7.76 -0.93 -7.35
C VAL A 40 -7.22 -1.85 -8.44
N SER A 41 -7.12 -1.33 -9.67
CA SER A 41 -6.63 -2.12 -10.80
C SER A 41 -5.10 -2.17 -10.84
N ILE A 42 -4.55 -3.12 -11.60
CA ILE A 42 -3.10 -3.20 -11.78
C ILE A 42 -2.54 -1.96 -12.51
N GLU A 43 -3.29 -1.42 -13.47
CA GLU A 43 -2.91 -0.21 -14.21
C GLU A 43 -2.84 1.00 -13.30
N GLU A 44 -3.73 1.09 -12.31
CA GLU A 44 -3.68 2.17 -11.32
C GLU A 44 -2.47 2.03 -10.39
N VAL A 45 -2.14 0.81 -9.95
CA VAL A 45 -0.91 0.58 -9.18
C VAL A 45 0.32 0.94 -10.01
N GLU A 46 0.37 0.56 -11.29
CA GLU A 46 1.46 0.93 -12.18
C GLU A 46 1.56 2.44 -12.38
N ALA A 47 0.43 3.14 -12.51
CA ALA A 47 0.40 4.60 -12.59
C ALA A 47 0.93 5.23 -11.30
N PHE A 48 0.49 4.74 -10.14
CA PHE A 48 0.99 5.18 -8.84
C PHE A 48 2.51 5.00 -8.71
N LEU A 49 3.04 3.84 -9.10
CA LEU A 49 4.48 3.55 -9.02
C LEU A 49 5.33 4.43 -9.95
N LYS A 50 4.75 5.00 -11.01
CA LYS A 50 5.42 5.94 -11.93
C LYS A 50 5.33 7.40 -11.50
N MET A 51 4.55 7.72 -10.46
CA MET A 51 4.44 9.09 -9.95
C MET A 51 5.72 9.53 -9.23
N GLU A 52 6.00 10.83 -9.29
CA GLU A 52 7.02 11.46 -8.44
C GLU A 52 6.70 11.22 -6.96
N HIS A 53 7.75 11.14 -6.13
CA HIS A 53 7.62 10.74 -4.74
C HIS A 53 6.64 11.61 -3.95
N GLU A 54 6.67 12.93 -4.14
CA GLU A 54 5.76 13.88 -3.48
C GLU A 54 4.30 13.65 -3.90
N ILE A 55 4.09 13.27 -5.17
CA ILE A 55 2.77 12.97 -5.72
C ILE A 55 2.24 11.64 -5.16
N GLN A 56 3.10 10.62 -5.02
CA GLN A 56 2.75 9.38 -4.34
C GLN A 56 2.30 9.63 -2.90
N GLN A 57 3.07 10.44 -2.15
CA GLN A 57 2.71 10.79 -0.78
C GLN A 57 1.36 11.51 -0.72
N LEU A 58 1.12 12.47 -1.62
CA LEU A 58 -0.14 13.20 -1.68
C LEU A 58 -1.31 12.28 -2.06
N TYR A 59 -1.11 11.35 -2.99
CA TYR A 59 -2.10 10.35 -3.39
C TYR A 59 -2.50 9.49 -2.18
N ILE A 60 -1.53 8.88 -1.49
CA ILE A 60 -1.78 8.04 -0.31
C ILE A 60 -2.40 8.85 0.83
N LYS A 61 -1.93 10.07 1.08
CA LYS A 61 -2.48 10.94 2.12
C LYS A 61 -3.99 11.19 1.94
N ASN A 62 -4.47 11.25 0.69
CA ASN A 62 -5.87 11.49 0.38
C ASN A 62 -6.65 10.23 0.00
N TYR A 63 -6.02 9.06 0.05
CA TYR A 63 -6.66 7.81 -0.34
C TYR A 63 -7.81 7.46 0.62
N LYS A 64 -8.89 6.95 0.05
CA LYS A 64 -10.10 6.51 0.77
C LYS A 64 -10.46 5.11 0.32
N ALA A 65 -11.01 4.34 1.25
CA ALA A 65 -11.53 3.00 0.98
C ALA A 65 -12.52 3.03 -0.18
N ARG A 66 -12.31 2.13 -1.15
CA ARG A 66 -13.22 1.97 -2.28
C ARG A 66 -14.38 1.05 -1.90
N THR A 67 -15.57 1.42 -2.34
CA THR A 67 -16.77 0.59 -2.21
C THR A 67 -16.72 -0.57 -3.17
#